data_AF-A0A9X4MBB5-F1
#
_entry.id   AF-A0A9X4MBB5-F1
#
_cell.length_a   1.000
_cell.length_b   1.000
_cell.length_c   1.000
_cell.angle_alpha   90.00
_cell.angle_beta   90.00
_cell.angle_gamma   90.00
#
_symmetry.space_group_name_H-M   'P 1'
#
loop_
_entity.id
_entity.type
_entity.pdbx_description
1 polymer ?
#
loop_
_entity_poly.entity_id
_entity_poly.type
_entity_poly.pdbx_seq_one_letter_code
_entity_poly.pdbx_strand_id
1 'polypeptide(L)'
;MSESLVEVTFALDDPSLDQYERQEFAKKLLKQLREQGDAETVERSDDLNIEIGSKGGLDKLVGVLTAEVKFGNLVKFFGFVGEKFAEKPIKVHVKVGDREVTIEGTGEKAIAQAKEVAAELQALLSGDVANG
;
A
#
# COMPACT_ATOMS: atom_id res chain seq x y z
N MET A 1 0.49 11.20 21.88
CA MET A 1 1.34 10.50 20.90
C MET A 1 0.43 10.12 19.76
N SER A 2 0.42 10.88 18.66
CA SER A 2 -0.39 10.53 17.50
C SER A 2 0.26 9.30 16.88
N GLU A 3 -0.41 8.15 16.92
CA GLU A 3 0.03 6.97 16.19
C GLU A 3 0.01 7.35 14.70
N SER A 4 1.17 7.42 14.07
CA SER A 4 1.24 7.75 12.65
C SER A 4 0.68 6.59 11.84
N LEU A 5 -0.48 6.85 11.23
CA LEU A 5 -1.09 5.97 10.25
C LEU A 5 -0.37 6.15 8.93
N VAL A 6 -0.09 5.02 8.29
CA VAL A 6 0.51 4.94 6.97
C VAL A 6 -0.55 4.41 6.03
N GLU A 7 -0.91 5.25 5.07
CA GLU A 7 -1.82 4.87 4.01
C GLU A 7 -1.03 4.18 2.91
N VAL A 8 -1.38 2.93 2.63
CA VAL A 8 -0.74 2.12 1.59
C VAL A 8 -1.80 1.79 0.54
N THR A 9 -1.65 2.36 -0.65
CA THR A 9 -2.45 2.05 -1.83
C THR A 9 -1.67 1.12 -2.75
N PHE A 10 -2.26 0.02 -3.22
CA PHE A 10 -1.54 -0.92 -4.09
C PHE A 10 -2.47 -1.64 -5.05
N ALA A 11 -1.92 -2.05 -6.19
CA ALA A 11 -2.63 -2.78 -7.22
C ALA A 11 -1.71 -3.74 -7.98
N LEU A 12 -2.33 -4.77 -8.57
CA LEU A 12 -1.65 -5.71 -9.46
C LEU A 12 -1.48 -5.08 -10.85
N ASP A 13 -0.26 -5.01 -11.34
CA ASP A 13 0.08 -4.46 -12.66
C ASP A 13 0.63 -5.56 -13.60
N ASP A 14 -0.05 -6.71 -13.62
CA ASP A 14 0.37 -7.86 -14.43
C ASP A 14 -0.25 -7.79 -15.83
N PRO A 15 0.52 -7.44 -16.89
CA PRO A 15 0.00 -7.33 -18.25
C PRO A 15 -0.52 -8.67 -18.80
N SER A 16 -0.16 -9.80 -18.18
CA SER A 16 -0.63 -11.13 -18.56
C SER A 16 -2.01 -11.44 -18.02
N LEU A 17 -2.50 -10.66 -17.04
CA LEU A 17 -3.81 -10.84 -16.43
C LEU A 17 -4.80 -9.81 -16.95
N ASP A 18 -6.00 -10.30 -17.27
CA ASP A 18 -7.12 -9.45 -17.66
C ASP A 18 -7.67 -8.65 -16.48
N GLN A 19 -8.46 -7.61 -16.78
CA GLN A 19 -9.07 -6.75 -15.76
C GLN A 19 -9.91 -7.54 -14.75
N TYR A 20 -10.62 -8.57 -15.20
CA TYR A 20 -11.43 -9.44 -14.32
C TYR A 20 -10.55 -10.20 -13.32
N GLU A 21 -9.45 -10.81 -13.79
CA GLU A 21 -8.53 -11.57 -12.95
C GLU A 21 -7.84 -10.69 -11.90
N ARG A 22 -7.44 -9.48 -12.30
CA ARG A 22 -6.87 -8.47 -11.37
C ARG A 22 -7.89 -8.07 -10.30
N GLN A 23 -9.15 -7.85 -10.68
CA GLN A 23 -10.22 -7.56 -9.72
C GLN A 23 -10.52 -8.73 -8.79
N GLU A 24 -10.55 -9.97 -9.30
CA GLU A 24 -10.75 -11.15 -8.45
C GLU A 24 -9.62 -11.33 -7.45
N PHE A 25 -8.37 -11.12 -7.89
CA PHE A 25 -7.21 -11.11 -7.02
C PHE A 25 -7.36 -10.06 -5.91
N ALA A 26 -7.70 -8.82 -6.27
CA ALA A 26 -7.93 -7.75 -5.32
C ALA A 26 -9.07 -8.07 -4.33
N LYS A 27 -10.18 -8.65 -4.79
CA LYS A 27 -11.29 -9.08 -3.92
C LYS A 27 -10.85 -10.14 -2.90
N LYS A 28 -10.11 -11.15 -3.36
CA LYS A 28 -9.56 -12.21 -2.49
C LYS A 28 -8.57 -11.64 -1.49
N LEU A 29 -7.73 -10.71 -1.92
CA LEU A 29 -6.74 -10.09 -1.05
C LEU A 29 -7.39 -9.18 0.00
N LEU A 30 -8.35 -8.33 -0.40
CA LEU A 30 -9.13 -7.49 0.50
C LEU A 30 -9.77 -8.30 1.62
N LYS A 31 -10.38 -9.44 1.29
CA LYS A 31 -10.97 -10.33 2.30
C LYS A 31 -9.92 -10.82 3.29
N GLN A 32 -8.78 -11.33 2.81
CA GLN A 32 -7.74 -11.84 3.68
C GLN A 32 -7.10 -10.74 4.55
N LEU A 33 -6.92 -9.53 4.02
CA LEU A 33 -6.40 -8.39 4.80
C LEU A 33 -7.34 -8.00 5.94
N ARG A 34 -8.65 -8.04 5.69
CA ARG A 34 -9.68 -7.85 6.74
C ARG A 34 -9.67 -8.96 7.78
N GLU A 35 -9.43 -10.20 7.36
CA GLU A 35 -9.33 -11.36 8.25
C GLU A 35 -8.05 -11.32 9.12
N GLN A 36 -6.95 -10.77 8.59
CA GLN A 36 -5.69 -10.65 9.31
C GLN A 36 -5.72 -9.58 10.41
N GLY A 37 -6.40 -8.46 10.17
CA GLY A 37 -6.58 -7.39 11.16
C GLY A 37 -5.32 -6.57 11.49
N ASP A 38 -4.27 -6.65 10.67
CA ASP A 38 -3.05 -5.83 10.87
C ASP A 38 -3.22 -4.38 10.37
N ALA A 39 -4.19 -4.13 9.50
CA ALA A 39 -4.59 -2.81 9.03
C ALA A 39 -5.78 -2.29 9.84
N GLU A 40 -5.78 -1.00 10.16
CA GLU A 40 -6.90 -0.33 10.83
C GLU A 40 -8.13 -0.31 9.91
N THR A 41 -7.90 0.03 8.64
CA THR A 41 -8.92 0.05 7.59
C THR A 41 -8.36 -0.57 6.32
N VAL A 42 -9.19 -1.31 5.58
CA VAL A 42 -8.85 -1.83 4.25
C VAL A 42 -10.07 -1.80 3.37
N GLU A 43 -10.01 -0.96 2.35
CA GLU A 43 -11.10 -0.68 1.44
C GLU A 43 -10.61 -0.57 -0.01
N ARG A 44 -11.54 -0.58 -0.96
CA ARG A 44 -11.16 -0.29 -2.35
C ARG A 44 -10.98 1.21 -2.50
N SER A 45 -10.03 1.62 -3.32
CA SER A 45 -9.77 3.04 -3.54
C SER A 45 -10.99 3.77 -4.11
N ASP A 46 -11.82 3.09 -4.93
CA ASP A 46 -13.10 3.62 -5.42
C ASP A 46 -14.11 3.93 -4.30
N ASP A 47 -14.03 3.22 -3.16
CA ASP A 47 -14.96 3.35 -2.04
C ASP A 47 -14.58 4.52 -1.12
N LEU A 48 -13.27 4.76 -0.96
CA LEU A 48 -12.72 5.78 -0.07
C LEU A 48 -12.75 7.21 -0.66
N ASN A 49 -13.29 7.38 -1.88
CA ASN A 49 -13.21 8.64 -2.64
C ASN A 49 -11.80 9.23 -2.64
N ILE A 50 -10.78 8.36 -2.63
CA ILE A 50 -9.38 8.76 -2.66
C ILE A 50 -9.14 9.26 -4.07
N GLU A 51 -8.67 10.49 -4.23
CA GLU A 51 -8.28 11.02 -5.53
C GLU A 51 -7.07 10.22 -6.05
N ILE A 52 -7.34 9.11 -6.75
CA ILE A 52 -6.31 8.25 -7.34
C ILE A 52 -5.57 9.01 -8.45
N GLY A 53 -6.16 10.08 -8.98
CA GLY A 53 -5.70 10.86 -10.13
C GLY A 53 -4.33 11.53 -10.02
N SER A 54 -3.58 11.34 -8.94
CA SER A 54 -2.18 11.74 -8.81
C SER A 54 -1.25 10.66 -8.24
N LYS A 55 -1.76 9.47 -7.89
CA LYS A 55 -1.00 8.39 -7.24
C LYS A 55 -0.21 7.54 -8.25
N GLY A 56 0.61 8.20 -9.06
CA GLY A 56 1.64 7.57 -9.90
C GLY A 56 1.15 6.52 -10.91
N GLY A 57 -0.08 6.63 -11.41
CA GLY A 57 -0.63 5.74 -12.44
C GLY A 57 -1.46 4.56 -11.92
N LEU A 58 -1.73 4.50 -10.62
CA LEU A 58 -2.70 3.55 -10.03
C LEU A 58 -4.13 3.79 -10.55
N ASP A 59 -4.43 5.01 -10.99
CA ASP A 59 -5.68 5.44 -11.62
C ASP A 59 -6.03 4.68 -12.91
N LYS A 60 -5.05 4.04 -13.54
CA LYS A 60 -5.24 3.22 -14.74
C LYS A 60 -5.40 1.73 -14.42
N LEU A 61 -5.20 1.33 -13.17
CA LEU A 61 -5.24 -0.05 -12.74
C LEU A 61 -6.59 -0.38 -12.11
N VAL A 62 -7.03 -1.63 -12.30
CA VAL A 62 -8.27 -2.12 -11.70
C VAL A 62 -7.97 -2.94 -10.45
N GLY A 63 -8.89 -2.91 -9.49
CA GLY A 63 -8.71 -3.64 -8.24
C GLY A 63 -7.70 -2.97 -7.30
N VAL A 64 -7.64 -1.64 -7.32
CA VAL A 64 -6.80 -0.88 -6.39
C VAL A 64 -7.35 -1.01 -4.98
N LEU A 65 -6.49 -1.39 -4.05
CA LEU A 65 -6.81 -1.47 -2.63
C LEU A 65 -6.05 -0.38 -1.88
N THR A 66 -6.68 0.19 -0.86
CA THR A 66 -6.04 1.11 0.08
C THR A 66 -6.24 0.59 1.48
N ALA A 67 -5.14 0.57 2.23
CA ALA A 67 -5.13 0.16 3.62
C ALA A 67 -4.48 1.25 4.47
N GLU A 68 -5.10 1.60 5.59
CA GLU A 68 -4.44 2.40 6.62
C GLU A 68 -3.86 1.46 7.66
N VAL A 69 -2.56 1.55 7.88
CA VAL A 69 -1.82 0.64 8.73
C VAL A 69 -1.05 1.45 9.76
N LYS A 70 -1.15 1.06 11.03
CA LYS A 70 -0.30 1.64 12.07
C LYS A 70 1.16 1.32 11.79
N PHE A 71 2.05 2.29 12.00
CA PHE A 71 3.48 2.08 11.79
C PHE A 71 4.03 0.82 12.49
N GLY A 72 3.54 0.50 13.69
CA GLY A 72 3.93 -0.72 14.43
C GLY A 72 3.54 -2.04 13.75
N ASN A 73 2.53 -2.03 12.88
CA ASN A 73 2.05 -3.21 12.14
C ASN A 73 2.54 -3.27 10.69
N LEU A 74 3.20 -2.22 10.18
CA LEU A 74 3.64 -2.15 8.78
C LEU A 74 4.50 -3.33 8.35
N VAL A 75 5.40 -3.80 9.22
CA VAL A 75 6.27 -4.93 8.90
C VAL A 75 5.46 -6.21 8.63
N LYS A 76 4.43 -6.47 9.44
CA LYS A 76 3.54 -7.63 9.26
C LYS A 76 2.66 -7.47 8.02
N PHE A 77 2.08 -6.28 7.86
CA PHE A 77 1.26 -5.95 6.71
C PHE A 77 2.02 -6.13 5.40
N PHE A 78 3.19 -5.49 5.27
CA PHE A 78 4.03 -5.63 4.08
C PHE A 78 4.51 -7.06 3.88
N GLY A 79 4.87 -7.79 4.96
CA GLY A 79 5.21 -9.21 4.85
C GLY A 79 4.09 -10.04 4.23
N PHE A 80 2.85 -9.84 4.68
CA PHE A 80 1.69 -10.52 4.11
C PHE A 80 1.43 -10.12 2.66
N VAL A 81 1.43 -8.82 2.36
CA VAL A 81 1.21 -8.30 1.00
C VAL A 81 2.29 -8.85 0.05
N GLY A 82 3.56 -8.80 0.45
CA GLY A 82 4.68 -9.33 -0.31
C GLY A 82 4.55 -10.82 -0.60
N GLU A 83 4.08 -11.63 0.35
CA GLU A 83 3.82 -13.06 0.11
C GLU A 83 2.71 -13.29 -0.93
N LYS A 84 1.64 -12.47 -0.91
CA LYS A 84 0.54 -12.59 -1.87
C LYS A 84 0.93 -12.17 -3.27
N PHE A 85 1.80 -11.17 -3.38
CA PHE A 85 2.23 -10.63 -4.66
C PHE A 85 3.52 -11.26 -5.19
N ALA A 86 4.34 -11.91 -4.36
CA ALA A 86 5.53 -12.69 -4.72
C ALA A 86 6.29 -12.16 -5.96
N GLU A 87 6.32 -12.92 -7.05
CA GLU A 87 6.99 -12.56 -8.32
C GLU A 87 6.11 -11.73 -9.27
N LYS A 88 4.88 -11.39 -8.88
CA LYS A 88 3.95 -10.63 -9.70
C LYS A 88 4.32 -9.15 -9.71
N PRO A 89 4.20 -8.47 -10.85
CA PRO A 89 4.38 -7.02 -10.93
C PRO A 89 3.26 -6.29 -10.19
N ILE A 90 3.65 -5.35 -9.34
CA ILE A 90 2.75 -4.53 -8.55
C ILE A 90 3.16 -3.08 -8.58
N LYS A 91 2.18 -2.22 -8.32
CA LYS A 91 2.39 -0.82 -8.00
C LYS A 91 1.92 -0.57 -6.58
N VAL A 92 2.79 0.04 -5.77
CA VAL A 92 2.55 0.36 -4.36
C VAL A 92 2.78 1.85 -4.19
N HIS A 93 1.88 2.51 -3.51
CA HIS A 93 1.93 3.91 -3.17
C HIS A 93 1.81 4.03 -1.66
N VAL A 94 2.79 4.66 -1.05
CA VAL A 94 2.90 4.81 0.40
C VAL A 94 2.78 6.29 0.73
N LYS A 95 1.86 6.64 1.61
CA LYS A 95 1.65 7.99 2.12
C LYS A 95 1.77 8.00 3.64
N VAL A 96 2.62 8.89 4.15
CA VAL A 96 2.82 9.14 5.58
C VAL A 96 2.75 10.65 5.80
N GLY A 97 1.72 11.11 6.52
CA GLY A 97 1.45 12.55 6.65
C GLY A 97 1.25 13.22 5.29
N ASP A 98 2.00 14.30 5.04
CA ASP A 98 1.98 15.05 3.77
C ASP A 98 2.96 14.51 2.71
N ARG A 99 3.65 13.39 3.00
CA ARG A 99 4.65 12.81 2.08
C ARG A 99 4.12 11.54 1.46
N GLU A 100 4.30 11.40 0.15
CA GLU A 100 3.85 10.24 -0.61
C GLU A 100 4.90 9.79 -1.64
N VAL A 101 5.00 8.49 -1.86
CA VAL A 101 5.93 7.87 -2.81
C VAL A 101 5.25 6.72 -3.52
N THR A 102 5.40 6.66 -4.84
CA THR A 102 4.94 5.52 -5.66
C THR A 102 6.13 4.65 -6.07
N ILE A 103 5.98 3.34 -5.92
CA ILE A 103 6.98 2.31 -6.17
C ILE A 103 6.36 1.29 -7.11
N GLU A 104 7.09 0.92 -8.14
CA GLU A 104 6.70 -0.09 -9.11
C GLU A 104 7.78 -1.15 -9.23
N GLY A 105 7.37 -2.42 -9.37
CA GLY A 105 8.29 -3.53 -9.46
C GLY A 105 7.62 -4.87 -9.16
N THR A 106 8.41 -5.92 -8.97
CA THR A 106 7.89 -7.22 -8.50
C THR A 106 7.44 -7.13 -7.05
N GLY A 107 6.49 -7.96 -6.64
CA GLY A 107 5.95 -7.99 -5.28
C GLY A 107 7.03 -7.98 -4.21
N GLU A 108 8.03 -8.83 -4.33
CA GLU A 108 9.17 -8.87 -3.41
C GLU A 108 9.94 -7.54 -3.34
N LYS A 109 10.34 -6.98 -4.49
CA LYS A 109 11.18 -5.77 -4.56
C LYS A 109 10.41 -4.49 -4.22
N ALA A 110 9.18 -4.38 -4.69
CA ALA A 110 8.34 -3.22 -4.45
C ALA A 110 7.96 -3.13 -2.97
N ILE A 111 7.68 -4.27 -2.32
CA ILE A 111 7.34 -4.33 -0.89
C ILE A 111 8.56 -4.08 0.00
N ALA A 112 9.73 -4.61 -0.36
CA ALA A 112 10.97 -4.31 0.35
C ALA A 112 11.24 -2.79 0.36
N GLN A 113 11.17 -2.16 -0.81
CA GLN A 113 11.32 -0.71 -0.94
C GLN A 113 10.21 0.06 -0.22
N ALA A 114 8.95 -0.37 -0.31
CA ALA A 114 7.84 0.29 0.35
C ALA A 114 8.01 0.32 1.88
N LYS A 115 8.53 -0.78 2.45
CA LYS A 115 8.86 -0.86 3.87
C LYS A 115 9.97 0.13 4.25
N GLU A 116 11.04 0.21 3.47
CA GLU A 116 12.15 1.14 3.71
C GLU A 116 11.68 2.59 3.61
N VAL A 117 10.95 2.92 2.54
CA VAL A 117 10.38 4.26 2.32
C VAL A 117 9.42 4.64 3.44
N ALA A 118 8.51 3.75 3.86
CA ALA A 118 7.60 4.05 4.97
C ALA A 118 8.36 4.37 6.27
N ALA A 119 9.43 3.61 6.56
CA ALA A 119 10.28 3.85 7.72
C ALA A 119 11.03 5.18 7.63
N GLU A 120 11.57 5.51 6.46
CA GLU A 120 12.27 6.77 6.22
C GLU A 120 11.32 7.97 6.33
N LEU A 121 10.14 7.91 5.69
CA LEU A 121 9.13 8.96 5.77
C LEU A 121 8.67 9.19 7.22
N GLN A 122 8.45 8.11 7.99
CA GLN A 122 8.13 8.21 9.40
C GLN A 122 9.26 8.83 10.22
N ALA A 123 10.52 8.46 9.94
CA ALA A 123 11.67 9.02 10.64
C ALA A 123 11.82 10.52 10.33
N LEU A 124 11.56 10.94 9.09
CA LEU A 124 11.56 12.35 8.70
C LEU A 124 10.45 13.13 9.40
N LEU A 125 9.24 12.57 9.52
CA LEU A 125 8.15 13.15 10.29
C LEU A 125 8.48 13.29 11.78
N SER A 126 9.06 12.24 12.39
CA SER A 126 9.45 12.25 13.81
C SER A 126 10.69 13.12 14.08
N GLY A 127 11.58 13.29 13.09
CA GLY A 127 12.80 14.09 13.18
C GLY A 127 12.58 15.59 12.98
N ASP A 128 11.55 15.98 12.22
CA ASP A 128 11.11 17.38 12.07
C ASP A 128 10.64 17.97 13.42
N VAL A 129 10.07 17.13 14.30
CA VAL A 129 9.61 17.51 15.64
C VAL A 129 10.76 17.74 16.65
N ALA A 130 12.00 17.34 16.32
CA ALA A 130 13.13 17.42 17.25
C ALA A 130 14.02 18.65 17.07
N ASN A 131 13.75 19.50 16.06
CA ASN A 131 14.53 20.73 15.80
C ASN A 131 13.70 22.04 15.88
N GLY A 132 12.57 22.02 16.59
CA GLY A 132 11.75 23.20 16.88
C GLY A 132 12.01 23.79 18.26
#